data_AF-A0A4U0VIH3-F1
#
_entry.id   AF-A0A4U0VIH3-F1
#
_cell.length_a   1.000
_cell.length_b   1.000
_cell.length_c   1.000
_cell.angle_alpha   90.00
_cell.angle_beta   90.00
_cell.angle_gamma   90.00
#
_symmetry.space_group_name_H-M   'P 1'
#
loop_
_entity.id
_entity.type
_entity.pdbx_description
1 polymer ?
#
loop_
_entity_poly.entity_id
_entity_poly.type
_entity_poly.pdbx_seq_one_letter_code
_entity_poly.pdbx_strand_id
1 'polypeptide(L)'
;MEDDDQHKNLNSVERVFIAMHDGMMKLYAEGKHMEWIGIAETLLTKANLPILIRARCHAMLSRRINNPFSVQRAERAVEILDVKVRGMVSAEVFPEGDLEEAQGLLGLAKEQSAAAEGCHKPASPVEDGEGEGQAGDQGERVLAEF
;
A
#
# COMPACT_ATOMS: atom_id res chain seq x y z
N MET A 1 -27.18 -32.74 8.26
CA MET A 1 -26.53 -31.86 7.28
C MET A 1 -27.43 -30.65 7.16
N GLU A 2 -27.19 -29.65 8.00
CA GLU A 2 -27.89 -28.37 7.99
C GLU A 2 -26.83 -27.30 7.79
N ASP A 3 -26.22 -27.32 6.61
CA ASP A 3 -25.36 -26.25 6.11
C ASP A 3 -26.02 -25.75 4.84
N ASP A 4 -27.09 -24.98 4.96
CA ASP A 4 -27.62 -24.18 3.84
C ASP A 4 -28.80 -23.35 4.35
N ASP A 5 -28.55 -22.10 4.79
CA ASP A 5 -29.53 -21.01 4.61
C ASP A 5 -29.10 -19.60 5.05
N GLN A 6 -27.81 -19.35 5.34
CA GLN A 6 -27.38 -17.97 5.67
C GLN A 6 -27.38 -17.00 4.49
N HIS A 7 -27.68 -17.44 3.26
CA HIS A 7 -27.66 -16.60 2.06
C HIS A 7 -29.03 -16.11 1.57
N LYS A 8 -30.15 -16.55 2.17
CA LYS A 8 -31.48 -16.32 1.59
C LYS A 8 -31.96 -14.86 1.59
N ASN A 9 -31.38 -13.97 2.40
CA ASN A 9 -31.84 -12.58 2.54
C ASN A 9 -30.93 -11.48 1.96
N LEU A 10 -29.84 -11.84 1.26
CA LEU A 10 -28.98 -10.83 0.61
C LEU A 10 -29.63 -10.29 -0.67
N ASN A 11 -29.60 -8.97 -0.85
CA ASN A 11 -30.05 -8.32 -2.08
C ASN A 11 -29.21 -8.85 -3.26
N SER A 12 -29.81 -8.99 -4.45
CA SER A 12 -29.13 -9.45 -5.67
C SER A 12 -27.81 -8.73 -5.93
N VAL A 13 -27.73 -7.43 -5.61
CA VAL A 13 -26.51 -6.62 -5.74
C VAL A 13 -25.40 -7.04 -4.77
N GLU A 14 -25.73 -7.34 -3.52
CA GLU A 14 -24.74 -7.76 -2.52
C GLU A 14 -24.15 -9.13 -2.88
N ARG A 15 -24.98 -10.05 -3.39
CA ARG A 15 -24.52 -11.35 -3.89
C ARG A 15 -23.52 -11.20 -5.04
N VAL A 16 -23.71 -10.21 -5.91
CA VAL A 16 -22.75 -9.91 -6.99
C VAL A 16 -21.42 -9.45 -6.41
N PHE A 17 -21.41 -8.57 -5.41
CA PHE A 17 -20.16 -8.14 -4.78
C PHE A 17 -19.43 -9.27 -4.07
N ILE A 18 -20.16 -10.13 -3.37
CA ILE A 18 -19.60 -11.33 -2.72
C ILE A 18 -18.98 -12.24 -3.79
N ALA A 19 -19.70 -12.56 -4.87
CA ALA A 19 -19.18 -13.41 -5.94
C ALA A 19 -17.94 -12.82 -6.63
N MET A 20 -17.91 -11.51 -6.87
CA MET A 20 -16.74 -10.83 -7.42
C MET A 20 -15.55 -10.87 -6.45
N HIS A 21 -15.79 -10.64 -5.16
CA HIS A 21 -14.77 -10.74 -4.11
C HIS A 21 -14.20 -12.16 -4.01
N ASP A 22 -15.06 -13.18 -4.00
CA ASP A 22 -14.62 -14.57 -3.93
C ASP A 22 -13.83 -14.97 -5.18
N GLY A 23 -14.27 -14.50 -6.35
CA GLY A 23 -13.52 -14.61 -7.60
C GLY A 23 -12.14 -13.96 -7.50
N MET A 24 -12.04 -12.74 -6.96
CA MET A 24 -10.76 -12.06 -6.72
C MET A 24 -9.84 -12.89 -5.82
N MET A 25 -10.35 -13.42 -4.70
CA MET A 25 -9.55 -14.21 -3.76
C MET A 25 -9.09 -15.53 -4.38
N LYS A 26 -9.92 -16.18 -5.19
CA LYS A 26 -9.54 -17.38 -5.94
C LYS A 26 -8.42 -17.09 -6.94
N LEU A 27 -8.55 -16.03 -7.72
CA LEU A 27 -7.53 -15.62 -8.69
C LEU A 27 -6.22 -15.23 -8.02
N TYR A 28 -6.29 -14.62 -6.83
CA TYR A 28 -5.11 -14.38 -6.00
C TYR A 28 -4.43 -15.69 -5.59
N ALA A 29 -5.19 -16.67 -5.09
CA ALA A 29 -4.65 -17.98 -4.73
C ALA A 29 -4.04 -18.74 -5.92
N GLU A 30 -4.59 -18.53 -7.12
CA GLU A 30 -4.06 -19.07 -8.38
C GLU A 30 -2.84 -18.30 -8.94
N GLY A 31 -2.40 -17.22 -8.28
CA GLY A 31 -1.26 -16.40 -8.75
C GLY A 31 -1.56 -15.55 -9.98
N LYS A 32 -2.84 -15.38 -10.35
CA LYS A 32 -3.26 -14.59 -11.52
C LYS A 32 -3.26 -13.10 -11.21
N HIS A 33 -2.06 -12.54 -11.10
CA HIS A 33 -1.84 -11.19 -10.56
C HIS A 33 -2.67 -10.09 -11.25
N MET A 34 -2.66 -10.04 -12.58
CA MET A 34 -3.37 -8.98 -13.31
C MET A 34 -4.89 -9.07 -13.14
N GLU A 35 -5.42 -10.29 -13.02
CA GLU A 35 -6.87 -10.52 -12.97
C GLU A 35 -7.44 -10.12 -11.60
N TRP A 36 -6.84 -10.57 -10.50
CA TRP A 36 -7.34 -10.17 -9.18
C TRP A 36 -7.17 -8.67 -8.93
N ILE A 37 -6.09 -8.05 -9.45
CA ILE A 37 -5.89 -6.59 -9.38
C ILE A 37 -7.03 -5.87 -10.09
N GLY A 38 -7.36 -6.29 -11.33
CA GLY A 38 -8.44 -5.68 -12.11
C GLY A 38 -9.80 -5.78 -11.41
N ILE A 39 -10.09 -6.91 -10.75
CA ILE A 39 -11.33 -7.07 -9.98
C ILE A 39 -11.32 -6.16 -8.74
N ALA A 40 -10.21 -6.10 -7.99
CA ALA A 40 -10.10 -5.24 -6.81
C ALA A 40 -10.32 -3.76 -7.16
N GLU A 41 -9.70 -3.28 -8.23
CA GLU A 41 -9.88 -1.91 -8.72
C GLU A 41 -11.32 -1.66 -9.17
N THR A 42 -11.91 -2.61 -9.90
CA THR A 42 -13.32 -2.54 -10.34
C THR A 42 -14.28 -2.47 -9.16
N LEU A 43 -14.08 -3.29 -8.13
CA LEU A 43 -14.89 -3.25 -6.91
C LEU A 43 -14.80 -1.89 -6.24
N LEU A 44 -13.61 -1.31 -6.13
CA LEU A 44 -13.41 0.00 -5.49
C LEU A 44 -14.10 1.17 -6.23
N THR A 45 -14.44 1.01 -7.51
CA THR A 45 -15.27 2.00 -8.24
C THR A 45 -16.73 2.04 -7.79
N LYS A 46 -17.21 1.02 -7.08
CA LYS A 46 -18.62 0.89 -6.70
C LYS A 46 -18.91 1.67 -5.43
N ALA A 47 -19.85 2.61 -5.52
CA ALA A 47 -20.24 3.45 -4.39
C ALA A 47 -20.79 2.62 -3.22
N ASN A 48 -21.65 1.64 -3.52
CA ASN A 48 -22.34 0.80 -2.54
C ASN A 48 -21.58 -0.48 -2.18
N LEU A 49 -20.26 -0.52 -2.40
CA LEU A 49 -19.44 -1.68 -2.06
C LEU A 49 -19.49 -1.93 -0.53
N PRO A 50 -19.81 -3.15 -0.07
CA PRO A 50 -19.77 -3.51 1.34
C PRO A 50 -18.43 -3.16 1.98
N ILE A 51 -18.47 -2.61 3.19
CA ILE A 51 -17.31 -1.97 3.81
C ILE A 51 -16.15 -2.94 4.06
N LEU A 52 -16.44 -4.19 4.41
CA LEU A 52 -15.43 -5.24 4.60
C LEU A 52 -14.76 -5.63 3.28
N ILE A 53 -15.54 -5.79 2.21
CA ILE A 53 -15.00 -6.05 0.86
C ILE A 53 -14.13 -4.87 0.42
N ARG A 54 -14.54 -3.63 0.72
CA ARG A 54 -13.75 -2.43 0.44
C ARG A 54 -12.41 -2.45 1.17
N ALA A 55 -12.40 -2.77 2.46
CA ALA A 55 -11.18 -2.90 3.25
C ALA A 55 -10.25 -3.96 2.66
N ARG A 56 -10.78 -5.15 2.35
CA ARG A 56 -10.00 -6.25 1.76
C ARG A 56 -9.43 -5.91 0.39
N CYS A 57 -10.17 -5.21 -0.47
CA CYS A 57 -9.63 -4.75 -1.76
C CYS A 57 -8.44 -3.80 -1.57
N HIS A 58 -8.51 -2.88 -0.61
CA HIS A 58 -7.40 -1.99 -0.28
C HIS A 58 -6.20 -2.76 0.27
N ALA A 59 -6.42 -3.71 1.20
CA ALA A 59 -5.38 -4.57 1.74
C ALA A 59 -4.70 -5.41 0.64
N MET A 60 -5.48 -6.01 -0.25
CA MET A 60 -4.92 -6.80 -1.35
C MET A 60 -4.07 -5.96 -2.30
N LEU A 61 -4.52 -4.77 -2.67
CA LEU A 61 -3.78 -3.87 -3.56
C LEU A 61 -2.48 -3.33 -2.95
N SER A 62 -2.34 -3.28 -1.61
CA SER A 62 -1.09 -2.86 -0.96
C SER A 62 0.03 -3.87 -1.09
N ARG A 63 -0.28 -5.13 -1.41
CA ARG A 63 0.70 -6.22 -1.58
C ARG A 63 1.53 -6.09 -2.85
N ARG A 64 1.25 -5.09 -3.68
CA ARG A 64 1.97 -4.83 -4.92
C ARG A 64 3.32 -4.17 -4.61
N ILE A 65 4.38 -4.93 -4.77
CA ILE A 65 5.77 -4.51 -4.48
C ILE A 65 6.18 -3.25 -5.27
N ASN A 66 5.66 -3.06 -6.49
CA ASN A 66 6.01 -1.94 -7.37
C ASN A 66 4.93 -0.85 -7.47
N ASN A 67 4.00 -0.79 -6.52
CA ASN A 67 2.94 0.22 -6.56
C ASN A 67 3.29 1.39 -5.62
N PRO A 68 3.41 2.63 -6.13
CA PRO A 68 3.72 3.80 -5.29
C PRO A 68 2.62 4.10 -4.27
N PHE A 69 1.42 3.54 -4.45
CA PHE A 69 0.29 3.73 -3.55
C PHE A 69 0.17 2.61 -2.50
N SER A 70 1.12 1.66 -2.41
CA SER A 70 0.99 0.51 -1.50
C SER A 70 0.79 0.92 -0.04
N VAL A 71 1.56 1.89 0.46
CA VAL A 71 1.39 2.42 1.83
C VAL A 71 0.00 3.02 2.00
N GLN A 72 -0.40 3.94 1.13
CA GLN A 72 -1.72 4.58 1.19
C GLN A 72 -2.87 3.56 1.13
N ARG A 73 -2.72 2.49 0.35
CA ARG A 73 -3.72 1.42 0.25
C ARG A 73 -3.81 0.64 1.56
N ALA A 74 -2.68 0.29 2.18
CA ALA A 74 -2.67 -0.40 3.47
C ALA A 74 -3.23 0.49 4.59
N GLU A 75 -2.85 1.76 4.64
CA GLU A 75 -3.40 2.74 5.61
C GLU A 75 -4.92 2.84 5.48
N ARG A 76 -5.43 2.87 4.25
CA ARG A 76 -6.87 2.93 4.02
C ARG A 76 -7.59 1.66 4.47
N ALA A 77 -6.98 0.48 4.34
CA ALA A 77 -7.55 -0.76 4.84
C ALA A 77 -7.66 -0.74 6.37
N VAL A 78 -6.57 -0.33 7.05
CA VAL A 78 -6.54 -0.19 8.52
C VAL A 78 -7.56 0.83 8.99
N GLU A 79 -7.64 2.01 8.37
CA GLU A 79 -8.63 3.04 8.74
C GLU A 79 -10.06 2.53 8.64
N ILE A 80 -10.39 1.78 7.57
CA ILE A 80 -11.73 1.21 7.42
C ILE A 80 -12.02 0.21 8.54
N LEU A 81 -11.08 -0.68 8.85
CA LEU A 81 -11.28 -1.73 9.86
C LEU A 81 -11.29 -1.16 11.28
N ASP A 82 -10.25 -0.41 11.66
CA ASP A 82 -10.03 0.07 13.03
C ASP A 82 -10.93 1.23 13.42
N VAL A 83 -11.33 2.08 12.46
CA VAL A 83 -12.19 3.23 12.76
C VAL A 83 -13.63 2.96 12.39
N LYS A 84 -13.89 2.57 11.13
CA LYS A 84 -15.27 2.50 10.62
C LYS A 84 -15.98 1.24 11.07
N VAL A 85 -15.38 0.07 10.84
CA VAL A 85 -15.99 -1.21 11.20
C VAL A 85 -16.08 -1.35 12.72
N ARG A 86 -15.04 -0.93 13.45
CA ARG A 86 -15.04 -0.93 14.92
C ARG A 86 -16.18 -0.12 15.54
N GLY A 87 -16.62 0.95 14.86
CA GLY A 87 -17.79 1.74 15.27
C GLY A 87 -19.14 1.15 14.84
N MET A 88 -19.17 0.13 13.98
CA MET A 88 -20.39 -0.46 13.42
C MET A 88 -20.76 -1.81 14.04
N VAL A 89 -19.81 -2.54 14.62
CA VAL A 89 -20.01 -3.89 15.12
C VAL A 89 -19.56 -4.03 16.57
N SER A 90 -20.09 -5.03 17.29
CA SER A 90 -19.62 -5.36 18.64
C SER A 90 -18.24 -6.02 18.58
N ALA A 91 -17.51 -5.96 19.70
CA ALA A 91 -16.19 -6.59 19.81
C ALA A 91 -16.21 -8.10 19.51
N GLU A 92 -17.30 -8.79 19.84
CA GLU A 92 -17.46 -10.25 19.65
C GLU A 92 -17.49 -10.68 18.19
N VAL A 93 -17.94 -9.80 17.28
CA VAL A 93 -18.04 -10.09 15.83
C VAL A 93 -17.07 -9.23 15.02
N PHE A 94 -16.20 -8.48 15.70
CA PHE A 94 -15.21 -7.65 15.05
C PHE A 94 -14.17 -8.53 14.34
N PRO A 95 -13.83 -8.25 13.07
CA PRO A 95 -12.91 -9.07 12.30
C PRO A 95 -11.45 -8.76 12.69
N GLU A 96 -11.05 -9.13 13.91
CA GLU A 96 -9.72 -8.82 14.45
C GLU A 96 -8.59 -9.35 13.55
N GLY A 97 -8.73 -10.57 13.02
CA GLY A 97 -7.75 -11.15 12.10
C GLY A 97 -7.57 -10.36 10.79
N ASP A 98 -8.63 -9.72 10.28
CA ASP A 98 -8.51 -8.87 9.10
C ASP A 98 -7.79 -7.55 9.43
N LEU A 99 -8.00 -7.01 10.64
CA LEU A 99 -7.29 -5.83 11.12
C LEU A 99 -5.79 -6.12 11.31
N GLU A 100 -5.45 -7.23 11.96
CA GLU A 100 -4.08 -7.68 12.16
C GLU A 100 -3.36 -7.89 10.82
N GLU A 101 -4.01 -8.56 9.85
CA GLU A 101 -3.47 -8.72 8.51
C GLU A 101 -3.22 -7.36 7.85
N ALA A 102 -4.19 -6.44 7.90
CA ALA A 102 -4.04 -5.11 7.30
C ALA A 102 -2.89 -4.30 7.94
N GLN A 103 -2.71 -4.40 9.26
CA GLN A 103 -1.59 -3.78 9.98
C GLN A 103 -0.25 -4.40 9.58
N GLY A 104 -0.17 -5.73 9.45
CA GLY A 104 1.01 -6.42 8.95
C GLY A 104 1.38 -5.96 7.54
N LEU A 105 0.39 -5.86 6.65
CA LEU A 105 0.59 -5.34 5.29
C LEU A 105 1.03 -3.88 5.26
N LEU A 106 0.55 -3.05 6.20
CA LEU A 106 0.99 -1.68 6.35
C LEU A 106 2.47 -1.60 6.76
N GLY A 107 2.89 -2.44 7.71
CA GLY A 107 4.30 -2.58 8.09
C GLY A 107 5.18 -2.93 6.89
N LEU A 108 4.82 -4.00 6.18
CA LEU A 108 5.54 -4.44 4.98
C LEU A 108 5.60 -3.36 3.89
N ALA A 109 4.49 -2.66 3.64
CA ALA A 109 4.46 -1.59 2.63
C ALA A 109 5.37 -0.42 3.01
N LYS A 110 5.44 -0.05 4.29
CA LYS A 110 6.32 1.01 4.79
C LYS A 110 7.79 0.61 4.70
N GLU A 111 8.12 -0.63 5.07
CA GLU A 111 9.48 -1.17 4.93
C GLU A 111 9.95 -1.17 3.48
N GLN A 112 9.09 -1.63 2.56
CA GLN A 112 9.39 -1.63 1.12
C GLN A 112 9.57 -0.20 0.58
N SER A 113 8.73 0.75 0.99
CA SER A 113 8.87 2.16 0.60
C SER A 113 10.20 2.75 1.08
N ALA A 114 10.55 2.51 2.35
CA ALA A 114 11.81 2.99 2.93
C ALA A 114 13.05 2.36 2.24
N ALA A 115 12.98 1.07 1.90
CA ALA A 115 14.05 0.39 1.17
C ALA A 115 14.24 0.96 -0.25
N ALA A 116 13.16 1.31 -0.94
CA ALA A 116 13.20 1.95 -2.25
C ALA A 116 13.84 3.36 -2.17
N GLU A 117 13.51 4.15 -1.14
CA GLU A 117 14.10 5.46 -0.89
C GLU A 117 15.60 5.39 -0.54
N GLY A 118 16.00 4.38 0.24
CA GLY A 118 17.40 4.14 0.60
C GLY A 118 18.30 3.77 -0.58
N CYS A 119 17.75 3.16 -1.63
CA CYS A 119 18.47 2.81 -2.86
C CYS A 119 18.71 4.00 -3.80
N HIS A 120 17.95 5.09 -3.61
CA HIS A 120 18.04 6.31 -4.42
C HIS A 120 18.82 7.45 -3.73
N LYS A 121 19.47 7.22 -2.60
CA LYS A 121 20.50 8.16 -2.12
C LYS A 121 21.64 8.15 -3.14
N PRO A 122 21.91 9.24 -3.89
CA PRO A 122 23.17 9.33 -4.60
C PRO A 122 24.27 9.19 -3.56
N ALA A 123 25.28 8.36 -3.86
CA ALA A 123 26.51 8.37 -3.10
C ALA A 123 26.94 9.83 -2.94
N SER A 124 27.09 10.28 -1.70
CA SER A 124 27.62 11.61 -1.40
C SER A 124 28.87 11.85 -2.26
N PRO A 125 29.08 13.06 -2.80
CA PRO A 125 30.30 13.35 -3.52
C PRO A 125 31.47 13.05 -2.59
N VAL A 126 32.44 12.29 -3.09
CA VAL A 126 33.71 12.06 -2.42
C VAL A 126 34.34 13.44 -2.23
N GLU A 127 34.39 13.93 -0.99
CA GLU A 127 35.27 15.04 -0.63
C GLU A 127 36.69 14.49 -0.61
N ASP A 128 37.29 14.34 -1.79
CA ASP A 128 38.74 14.27 -1.95
C ASP A 128 39.24 15.69 -2.17
N GLY A 129 39.91 16.26 -1.16
CA GLY A 129 40.78 17.41 -1.36
C GLY A 129 40.85 18.45 -0.25
N GLU A 130 41.19 18.07 0.99
CA GLU A 130 41.89 19.01 1.88
C GLU A 130 43.39 18.92 1.61
N GLY A 131 43.83 19.72 0.63
CA GLY A 131 45.21 20.18 0.55
C GLY A 131 45.43 21.29 1.56
N GLU A 132 46.13 20.98 2.64
CA GLU A 132 46.66 21.96 3.60
C GLU A 132 47.80 22.80 2.97
N GLY A 133 47.81 24.11 3.27
CA GLY A 133 49.06 24.78 3.62
C GLY A 133 49.56 25.88 2.68
N GLN A 134 48.98 27.06 2.86
CA GLN A 134 49.34 28.36 2.28
C GLN A 134 50.67 28.92 2.85
N ALA A 135 51.54 29.44 1.98
CA ALA A 135 52.50 30.54 2.22
C ALA A 135 52.97 31.02 0.83
N GLY A 136 52.54 32.15 0.28
CA GLY A 136 52.81 33.51 0.75
C GLY A 136 54.11 33.99 0.10
N ASP A 137 54.03 34.91 -0.89
CA ASP A 137 54.88 36.11 -1.05
C ASP A 137 54.82 36.72 -2.48
N GLN A 138 54.26 37.94 -2.55
CA GLN A 138 54.59 39.12 -3.39
C GLN A 138 54.75 39.09 -4.93
N GLY A 139 54.22 40.15 -5.54
CA GLY A 139 54.66 40.71 -6.85
C GLY A 139 53.56 40.70 -7.91
N GLU A 140 52.64 41.66 -7.92
CA GLU A 140 52.75 42.92 -8.68
C GLU A 140 52.79 42.74 -10.22
N ARG A 141 51.78 43.36 -10.87
CA ARG A 141 51.66 43.91 -12.24
C ARG A 141 50.82 43.23 -13.33
N VAL A 142 49.68 43.91 -13.59
CA VAL A 142 49.30 44.59 -14.85
C VAL A 142 48.65 43.78 -15.98
N LEU A 143 47.34 43.99 -16.08
CA LEU A 143 46.50 44.40 -17.25
C LEU A 143 46.51 43.64 -18.60
N ALA A 144 45.27 43.58 -19.10
CA ALA A 144 44.78 43.57 -20.49
C ALA A 144 44.79 42.20 -21.19
N GLU A 145 43.63 41.58 -21.44
CA GLU A 145 42.68 41.84 -22.55
C GLU A 145 43.22 41.46 -23.94
N PHE A 146 42.43 40.58 -24.58
CA PHE A 146 42.51 39.96 -25.92
C PHE A 146 43.36 38.70 -26.09
#